data_AF-A0A5J4V9X8-F1
#
_entry.id   AF-A0A5J4V9X8-F1
#
_cell.length_a   1.000
_cell.length_b   1.000
_cell.length_c   1.000
_cell.angle_alpha   90.00
_cell.angle_beta   90.00
_cell.angle_gamma   90.00
#
_symmetry.space_group_name_H-M   'P 1'
#
loop_
_entity.id
_entity.type
_entity.pdbx_description
1 polymer ?
#
loop_
_entity_poly.entity_id
_entity_poly.type
_entity_poly.pdbx_seq_one_letter_code
_entity_poly.pdbx_strand_id
1 'polypeptide(L)'
;MVSESPRQFKCNKPLQEAVFTLDNSKFWYLNFVYNFLYNCIDMDRVHFCNMDTDSMYLAIAGSQIEGYKQGLKYVIKDQLFYDQHYKEWLPWNDCTVAEEKKLMGITTESQGENIVCLAPKCYSLYNGNEQNDDIVSLVNRMKGVSEKKANLTTNDYIKCLNDGYNINVTTNNLQTKMGIMSMISMEKSALTGIHNKVVVLSNGCCAPFMYEINADHYLID
;
A
#
# COMPACT_ATOMS: atom_id res chain seq x y z
N MET A 1 -27.40 2.36 -13.91
CA MET A 1 -28.52 2.74 -13.04
C MET A 1 -29.01 1.46 -12.38
N VAL A 2 -28.74 1.26 -11.09
CA VAL A 2 -29.25 0.09 -10.37
C VAL A 2 -30.75 0.34 -10.17
N SER A 3 -31.60 -0.40 -10.88
CA SER A 3 -33.05 -0.36 -10.63
C SER A 3 -33.33 -1.15 -9.36
N GLU A 4 -33.63 -0.47 -8.26
CA GLU A 4 -34.14 -1.12 -7.07
C GLU A 4 -35.58 -1.58 -7.36
N SER A 5 -35.76 -2.90 -7.53
CA SER A 5 -37.06 -3.52 -7.28
C SER A 5 -37.05 -4.08 -5.85
N PRO A 6 -38.16 -4.01 -5.11
CA PRO A 6 -38.17 -4.45 -3.73
C PRO A 6 -38.01 -5.98 -3.68
N ARG A 7 -36.91 -6.43 -3.09
CA ARG A 7 -36.63 -7.82 -2.61
C ARG A 7 -36.13 -8.87 -3.61
N GLN A 8 -35.73 -8.51 -4.84
CA GLN A 8 -35.00 -9.46 -5.70
C GLN A 8 -33.79 -8.78 -6.37
N PHE A 9 -32.58 -9.18 -5.94
CA PHE A 9 -31.34 -8.76 -6.58
C PHE A 9 -31.02 -9.72 -7.73
N LYS A 10 -31.12 -9.23 -8.97
CA LYS A 10 -30.72 -10.00 -10.14
C LYS A 10 -29.19 -10.03 -10.23
N CYS A 11 -28.56 -11.13 -9.80
CA CYS A 11 -27.11 -11.31 -9.87
C CYS A 11 -26.67 -11.82 -11.25
N ASN A 12 -26.82 -10.96 -12.28
CA ASN A 12 -26.37 -11.24 -13.64
C ASN A 12 -24.92 -10.79 -13.90
N LYS A 13 -24.18 -10.40 -12.86
CA LYS A 13 -22.79 -9.94 -13.01
C LYS A 13 -21.87 -11.16 -13.02
N PRO A 14 -20.84 -11.19 -13.89
CA PRO A 14 -19.90 -12.30 -13.95
C PRO A 14 -18.93 -12.23 -12.76
N LEU A 15 -19.40 -12.62 -11.57
CA LEU A 15 -18.57 -12.64 -10.36
C LEU A 15 -17.33 -13.54 -10.52
N GLN A 16 -17.45 -14.60 -11.33
CA GLN A 16 -16.34 -15.48 -11.68
C GLN A 16 -15.21 -14.74 -12.40
N GLU A 17 -15.53 -13.82 -13.31
CA GLU A 17 -14.53 -12.99 -13.99
C GLU A 17 -13.83 -12.04 -13.00
N ALA A 18 -14.56 -11.47 -12.05
CA ALA A 18 -13.99 -10.61 -11.02
C ALA A 18 -13.03 -11.36 -10.08
N VAL A 19 -13.41 -12.57 -9.65
CA VAL A 19 -12.56 -13.45 -8.83
C VAL A 19 -11.32 -13.86 -9.62
N PHE A 20 -11.50 -14.33 -10.85
CA PHE A 20 -10.39 -14.71 -11.73
C PHE A 20 -9.40 -13.55 -11.96
N THR A 21 -9.90 -12.34 -12.17
CA THR A 21 -9.04 -11.14 -12.36
C THR A 21 -8.20 -10.87 -11.11
N LEU A 22 -8.80 -10.95 -9.93
CA LEU A 22 -8.14 -10.67 -8.66
C LEU A 22 -7.15 -11.76 -8.25
N ASP A 23 -7.43 -13.02 -8.56
CA ASP A 23 -6.50 -14.12 -8.31
C ASP A 23 -5.32 -14.09 -9.29
N ASN A 24 -5.55 -13.74 -10.56
CA ASN A 24 -4.47 -13.56 -11.52
C ASN A 24 -3.54 -12.39 -11.18
N SER A 25 -4.07 -11.27 -10.68
CA SER A 25 -3.23 -10.15 -10.28
C SER A 25 -2.31 -10.54 -9.11
N LYS A 26 -2.85 -11.25 -8.10
CA LYS A 26 -2.05 -11.82 -7.00
C LYS A 26 -1.02 -12.81 -7.51
N PHE A 27 -1.41 -13.75 -8.38
CA PHE A 27 -0.50 -14.73 -8.94
C PHE A 27 0.67 -14.07 -9.65
N TRP A 28 0.41 -13.06 -10.49
CA TRP A 28 1.46 -12.32 -11.18
C TRP A 28 2.42 -11.64 -10.20
N TYR A 29 1.87 -11.03 -9.16
CA TYR A 29 2.64 -10.34 -8.14
C TYR A 29 3.56 -11.29 -7.36
N LEU A 30 3.02 -12.43 -6.94
CA LEU A 30 3.79 -13.48 -6.26
C LEU A 30 4.82 -14.09 -7.20
N ASN A 31 4.53 -14.22 -8.49
CA ASN A 31 5.49 -14.70 -9.48
C ASN A 31 6.72 -13.78 -9.55
N PHE A 32 6.52 -12.46 -9.57
CA PHE A 32 7.64 -11.51 -9.50
C PHE A 32 8.45 -11.65 -8.20
N VAL A 33 7.78 -11.75 -7.05
CA VAL A 33 8.47 -11.85 -5.75
C VAL A 33 9.26 -13.16 -5.64
N TYR A 34 8.61 -14.31 -5.87
CA TYR A 34 9.23 -15.61 -5.63
C TYR A 34 10.17 -16.04 -6.76
N ASN A 35 9.80 -15.79 -8.03
CA ASN A 35 10.55 -16.31 -9.17
C ASN A 35 11.54 -15.30 -9.76
N PHE A 36 11.45 -14.01 -9.41
CA PHE A 36 12.45 -13.01 -9.78
C PHE A 36 13.22 -12.51 -8.56
N LEU A 37 12.57 -11.78 -7.63
CA LEU A 37 13.28 -11.14 -6.50
C LEU A 37 14.05 -12.15 -5.64
N TYR A 38 13.42 -13.22 -5.17
CA TYR A 38 14.10 -14.18 -4.29
C TYR A 38 15.25 -14.93 -4.97
N ASN A 39 15.23 -15.04 -6.30
CA ASN A 39 16.29 -15.70 -7.05
C ASN A 39 17.53 -14.81 -7.19
N CYS A 40 17.36 -13.51 -7.49
CA CYS A 40 18.50 -12.63 -7.78
C CYS A 40 18.83 -11.58 -6.72
N ILE A 41 17.96 -11.36 -5.73
CA ILE A 41 18.14 -10.36 -4.67
C ILE A 41 18.49 -11.04 -3.34
N ASP A 42 19.39 -10.38 -2.61
CA ASP A 42 19.74 -10.67 -1.23
C ASP A 42 18.64 -10.16 -0.28
N MET A 43 17.76 -11.07 0.13
CA MET A 43 16.63 -10.75 0.99
C MET A 43 17.03 -10.45 2.44
N ASP A 44 18.26 -10.75 2.87
CA ASP A 44 18.76 -10.32 4.19
C ASP A 44 19.03 -8.81 4.21
N ARG A 45 19.10 -8.18 3.03
CA ARG A 45 19.34 -6.74 2.83
C ARG A 45 18.11 -6.01 2.30
N VAL A 46 16.97 -6.67 2.17
CA VAL A 46 15.72 -6.08 1.67
C VAL A 46 14.58 -6.42 2.61
N HIS A 47 13.88 -5.39 3.09
CA HIS A 47 12.71 -5.55 3.95
C HIS A 47 11.43 -5.05 3.24
N PHE A 48 10.37 -5.85 3.29
CA PHE A 48 9.04 -5.44 2.81
C PHE A 48 8.37 -4.55 3.86
N CYS A 49 8.27 -3.26 3.58
CA CYS A 49 7.66 -2.29 4.50
C CYS A 49 6.14 -2.29 4.41
N ASN A 50 5.59 -2.44 3.20
CA ASN A 50 4.16 -2.45 2.94
C ASN A 50 3.87 -3.07 1.57
N MET A 51 2.63 -3.51 1.37
CA MET A 51 2.15 -4.05 0.10
C MET A 51 0.67 -3.70 -0.08
N ASP A 52 0.31 -3.21 -1.26
CA ASP A 52 -1.08 -3.03 -1.69
C ASP A 52 -1.32 -3.80 -2.99
N THR A 53 -2.49 -3.62 -3.60
CA THR A 53 -3.01 -4.46 -4.70
C THR A 53 -2.05 -4.58 -5.89
N ASP A 54 -1.33 -3.51 -6.18
CA ASP A 54 -0.48 -3.33 -7.37
C ASP A 54 0.88 -2.68 -7.04
N SER A 55 1.24 -2.57 -5.75
CA SER A 55 2.45 -1.84 -5.31
C SER A 55 3.11 -2.49 -4.09
N MET A 56 4.45 -2.44 -4.06
CA MET A 56 5.29 -2.88 -2.93
C MET A 56 6.21 -1.75 -2.52
N TYR A 57 6.50 -1.72 -1.23
CA TYR A 57 7.39 -0.75 -0.63
C TYR A 57 8.54 -1.53 -0.01
N LEU A 58 9.74 -1.33 -0.55
CA LEU A 58 10.95 -2.03 -0.14
C LEU A 58 11.90 -1.06 0.57
N ALA A 59 12.42 -1.44 1.72
CA ALA A 59 13.59 -0.82 2.33
C ALA A 59 14.83 -1.64 1.96
N ILE A 60 15.86 -0.97 1.44
CA ILE A 60 17.04 -1.62 0.84
C ILE A 60 18.29 -1.18 1.59
N ALA A 61 19.00 -2.14 2.20
CA ALA A 61 20.22 -1.92 2.97
C ALA A 61 21.45 -1.94 2.05
N GLY A 62 21.67 -0.84 1.35
CA GLY A 62 22.71 -0.72 0.33
C GLY A 62 23.85 0.26 0.66
N SER A 63 24.38 0.96 -0.34
CA SER A 63 25.42 1.99 -0.20
C SER A 63 24.87 3.28 0.43
N GLN A 64 25.48 3.72 1.53
CA GLN A 64 25.17 5.02 2.15
C GLN A 64 25.57 6.21 1.26
N ILE A 65 26.56 6.03 0.38
CA ILE A 65 27.07 7.10 -0.50
C ILE A 65 26.10 7.36 -1.65
N GLU A 66 25.60 6.29 -2.29
CA GLU A 66 24.63 6.42 -3.39
C GLU A 66 23.19 6.65 -2.86
N GLY A 67 22.92 6.30 -1.60
CA GLY A 67 21.63 6.49 -0.95
C GLY A 67 20.51 5.74 -1.68
N TYR A 68 19.31 6.31 -1.72
CA TYR A 68 18.17 5.68 -2.40
C TYR A 68 18.34 5.55 -3.93
N LYS A 69 19.23 6.33 -4.55
CA LYS A 69 19.47 6.33 -6.01
C LYS A 69 20.13 5.04 -6.49
N GLN A 70 20.68 4.24 -5.58
CA GLN A 70 21.31 2.97 -5.91
C GLN A 70 20.33 1.92 -6.46
N GLY A 71 19.02 2.06 -6.18
CA GLY A 71 18.02 1.05 -6.51
C GLY A 71 18.38 -0.32 -5.94
N LEU A 72 18.41 -1.35 -6.79
CA LEU A 72 18.73 -2.73 -6.39
C LEU A 72 20.23 -3.07 -6.54
N LYS A 73 21.05 -2.16 -7.07
CA LYS A 73 22.43 -2.43 -7.53
C LYS A 73 23.30 -3.19 -6.53
N TYR A 74 23.24 -2.86 -5.24
CA TYR A 74 24.11 -3.44 -4.21
C TYR A 74 23.51 -4.64 -3.47
N VAL A 75 22.26 -5.00 -3.78
CA VAL A 75 21.57 -6.15 -3.18
C VAL A 75 21.33 -7.28 -4.18
N ILE A 76 21.80 -7.14 -5.42
CA ILE A 76 21.80 -8.24 -6.40
C ILE A 76 22.87 -9.27 -5.98
N LYS A 77 22.44 -10.50 -5.68
CA LYS A 77 23.32 -11.63 -5.33
C LYS A 77 23.67 -12.50 -6.54
N ASP A 78 22.76 -12.61 -7.51
CA ASP A 78 22.96 -13.36 -8.75
C ASP A 78 22.83 -12.41 -9.94
N GLN A 79 23.97 -11.84 -10.34
CA GLN A 79 24.03 -10.88 -11.44
C GLN A 79 23.71 -11.54 -12.79
N LEU A 80 24.08 -12.81 -12.99
CA LEU A 80 23.84 -13.51 -14.25
C LEU A 80 22.34 -13.71 -14.45
N PHE A 81 21.63 -14.21 -13.43
CA PHE A 81 20.19 -14.36 -13.48
C PHE A 81 19.49 -13.01 -13.64
N TYR A 82 19.93 -12.00 -12.89
CA TYR A 82 19.38 -10.65 -13.00
C TYR A 82 19.50 -10.12 -14.43
N ASP A 83 20.71 -10.14 -15.01
CA ASP A 83 20.97 -9.59 -16.35
C ASP A 83 20.18 -10.32 -17.45
N GLN A 84 19.89 -11.61 -17.27
CA GLN A 84 19.08 -12.40 -18.20
C GLN A 84 17.59 -12.05 -18.12
N HIS A 85 17.05 -11.86 -16.92
CA HIS A 85 15.60 -11.79 -16.70
C HIS A 85 15.05 -10.39 -16.35
N TYR A 86 15.88 -9.43 -15.96
CA TYR A 86 15.37 -8.15 -15.44
C TYR A 86 14.48 -7.40 -16.44
N LYS A 87 14.78 -7.48 -17.74
CA LYS A 87 13.99 -6.83 -18.81
C LYS A 87 12.59 -7.39 -18.95
N GLU A 88 12.32 -8.60 -18.44
CA GLU A 88 10.97 -9.17 -18.39
C GLU A 88 10.09 -8.45 -17.37
N TRP A 89 10.69 -7.94 -16.30
CA TRP A 89 9.96 -7.39 -15.15
C TRP A 89 10.08 -5.88 -15.01
N LEU A 90 11.29 -5.34 -15.10
CA LEU A 90 11.65 -3.96 -14.79
C LEU A 90 12.01 -3.16 -16.06
N PRO A 91 11.80 -1.83 -16.06
CA PRO A 91 12.34 -0.96 -17.10
C PRO A 91 13.88 -0.93 -17.04
N TRP A 92 14.50 -0.55 -18.16
CA TRP A 92 15.94 -0.34 -18.27
C TRP A 92 16.25 1.10 -18.69
N ASN A 93 17.50 1.50 -18.52
CA ASN A 93 17.95 2.84 -18.90
C ASN A 93 17.66 3.10 -20.39
N ASP A 94 17.15 4.29 -20.70
CA ASP A 94 16.81 4.72 -22.06
C ASP A 94 15.71 3.88 -22.76
N CYS A 95 14.90 3.14 -21.99
CA CYS A 95 13.72 2.47 -22.55
C CYS A 95 12.64 3.48 -22.99
N THR A 96 11.83 3.07 -23.94
CA THR A 96 10.70 3.87 -24.41
C THR A 96 9.58 3.92 -23.36
N VAL A 97 8.73 4.95 -23.43
CA VAL A 97 7.53 5.04 -22.56
C VAL A 97 6.63 3.80 -22.70
N ALA A 98 6.61 3.16 -23.88
CA ALA A 98 5.86 1.93 -24.10
C ALA A 98 6.45 0.73 -23.36
N GLU A 99 7.77 0.67 -23.21
CA GLU A 99 8.47 -0.38 -22.47
C GLU A 99 8.39 -0.15 -20.95
N GLU A 100 8.52 1.11 -20.50
CA GLU A 100 8.32 1.49 -19.10
C GLU A 100 6.89 1.21 -18.62
N LYS A 101 5.90 1.44 -19.49
CA LYS A 101 4.47 1.21 -19.21
C LYS A 101 3.93 -0.07 -19.83
N LYS A 102 4.80 -1.04 -20.11
CA LYS A 102 4.39 -2.29 -20.72
C LYS A 102 3.38 -3.02 -19.82
N LEU A 103 2.47 -3.75 -20.45
CA LEU A 103 1.53 -4.58 -19.73
C LEU A 103 2.28 -5.60 -18.87
N MET A 104 1.84 -5.74 -17.61
CA MET A 104 2.45 -6.63 -16.61
C MET A 104 3.91 -6.29 -16.20
N GLY A 105 4.45 -5.16 -16.66
CA GLY A 105 5.72 -4.63 -16.17
C GLY A 105 5.58 -3.99 -14.79
N ILE A 106 6.68 -3.92 -14.06
CA ILE A 106 6.78 -3.25 -12.77
C ILE A 106 7.71 -2.05 -12.92
N THR A 107 7.25 -0.90 -12.47
CA THR A 107 7.97 0.37 -12.59
C THR A 107 8.05 1.05 -11.23
N THR A 108 9.18 1.70 -10.98
CA THR A 108 9.41 2.47 -9.76
C THR A 108 8.62 3.77 -9.81
N GLU A 109 7.61 3.91 -8.95
CA GLU A 109 6.82 5.15 -8.88
C GLU A 109 7.49 6.25 -8.05
N SER A 110 8.11 5.87 -6.94
CA SER A 110 8.73 6.81 -6.00
C SER A 110 9.90 6.17 -5.26
N GLN A 111 10.88 6.98 -4.90
CA GLN A 111 12.04 6.60 -4.11
C GLN A 111 12.33 7.69 -3.09
N GLY A 112 12.76 7.30 -1.90
CA GLY A 112 13.09 8.22 -0.82
C GLY A 112 14.06 7.57 0.14
N GLU A 113 14.61 8.36 1.05
CA GLU A 113 15.58 7.90 2.05
C GLU A 113 14.90 7.05 3.12
N ASN A 114 13.72 7.47 3.58
CA ASN A 114 13.03 6.87 4.70
C ASN A 114 11.54 6.67 4.41
N ILE A 115 10.95 5.66 5.05
CA ILE A 115 9.51 5.38 5.01
C ILE A 115 9.00 5.08 6.41
N VAL A 116 7.86 5.67 6.76
CA VAL A 116 7.12 5.34 7.98
C VAL A 116 5.76 4.73 7.59
N CYS A 117 5.48 3.52 8.09
CA CYS A 117 4.25 2.79 7.82
C CYS A 117 3.48 2.57 9.12
N LEU A 118 2.27 3.13 9.24
CA LEU A 118 1.43 2.98 10.44
C LEU A 118 0.43 1.83 10.30
N ALA A 119 -0.20 1.74 9.12
CA ALA A 119 -1.24 0.76 8.83
C ALA A 119 -1.35 0.54 7.32
N PRO A 120 -2.04 -0.52 6.85
CA PRO A 120 -2.35 -0.71 5.43
C PRO A 120 -2.97 0.55 4.79
N LYS A 121 -2.33 1.05 3.72
CA LYS A 121 -2.65 2.31 3.01
C LYS A 121 -2.42 3.61 3.82
N CYS A 122 -1.64 3.55 4.89
CA CYS A 122 -1.27 4.70 5.71
C CYS A 122 0.25 4.74 5.95
N TYR A 123 0.95 5.55 5.16
CA TYR A 123 2.41 5.66 5.17
C TYR A 123 2.90 7.00 4.66
N SER A 124 4.13 7.38 5.01
CA SER A 124 4.82 8.55 4.49
C SER A 124 6.22 8.19 4.02
N LEU A 125 6.58 8.59 2.80
CA LEU A 125 7.92 8.51 2.22
C LEU A 125 8.55 9.91 2.29
N TYR A 126 9.77 10.01 2.81
CA TYR A 126 10.42 11.29 3.06
C TYR A 126 11.94 11.22 2.93
N ASN A 127 12.54 12.40 2.75
CA ASN A 127 13.97 12.61 2.82
C ASN A 127 14.32 13.48 4.04
N GLY A 128 15.55 13.32 4.54
CA GLY A 128 16.04 13.98 5.74
C GLY A 128 16.06 13.07 6.96
N ASN A 129 16.77 13.52 7.99
CA ASN A 129 16.92 12.80 9.25
C ASN A 129 15.87 13.27 10.26
N GLU A 130 15.37 12.33 11.06
CA GLU A 130 14.42 12.61 12.17
C GLU A 130 14.98 13.58 13.23
N GLN A 131 16.29 13.79 13.25
CA GLN A 131 16.98 14.69 14.19
C GLN A 131 17.04 16.16 13.72
N ASN A 132 16.75 16.44 12.45
CA ASN A 132 16.76 17.80 11.89
C ASN A 132 15.35 18.18 11.42
N ASP A 133 14.95 19.44 11.60
CA ASP A 133 13.64 19.95 11.18
C ASP A 133 13.43 19.99 9.65
N ASP A 134 14.44 19.63 8.86
CA ASP A 134 14.42 19.65 7.38
C ASP A 134 13.82 18.37 6.77
N ILE A 135 12.76 17.81 7.35
CA ILE A 135 12.07 16.66 6.75
C ILE A 135 11.28 17.11 5.53
N VAL A 136 11.62 16.54 4.37
CA VAL A 136 10.92 16.78 3.11
C VAL A 136 10.05 15.58 2.78
N SER A 137 8.74 15.74 2.96
CA SER A 137 7.74 14.75 2.57
C SER A 137 7.70 14.61 1.04
N LEU A 138 7.90 13.39 0.54
CA LEU A 138 7.78 13.04 -0.88
C LEU A 138 6.37 12.52 -1.19
N VAL A 139 5.87 11.62 -0.35
CA VAL A 139 4.56 10.98 -0.52
C VAL A 139 3.91 10.82 0.84
N ASN A 140 2.67 11.28 1.00
CA ASN A 140 1.85 11.05 2.19
C ASN A 140 0.59 10.31 1.78
N ARG A 141 0.34 9.13 2.37
CA ARG A 141 -0.83 8.31 2.10
C ARG A 141 -1.59 8.05 3.38
N MET A 142 -2.89 8.23 3.27
CA MET A 142 -3.82 8.15 4.39
C MET A 142 -5.17 7.61 3.90
N LYS A 143 -5.88 6.90 4.79
CA LYS A 143 -7.07 6.14 4.40
C LYS A 143 -8.34 6.87 4.84
N GLY A 144 -9.22 7.17 3.88
CA GLY A 144 -10.58 7.65 4.15
C GLY A 144 -10.72 9.14 4.47
N VAL A 145 -9.62 9.89 4.36
CA VAL A 145 -9.53 11.34 4.56
C VAL A 145 -8.74 11.95 3.38
N SER A 146 -9.06 13.18 3.00
CA SER A 146 -8.41 13.88 1.89
C SER A 146 -7.07 14.48 2.34
N GLU A 147 -5.98 14.17 1.63
CA GLU A 147 -4.63 14.70 1.87
C GLU A 147 -4.63 16.24 1.95
N LYS A 148 -5.28 16.92 0.99
CA LYS A 148 -5.35 18.40 0.92
C LYS A 148 -6.05 19.06 2.10
N LYS A 149 -6.97 18.36 2.77
CA LYS A 149 -7.75 18.92 3.89
C LYS A 149 -7.11 18.62 5.24
N ALA A 150 -6.32 17.55 5.33
CA ALA A 150 -5.75 17.10 6.58
C ALA A 150 -4.49 17.88 6.97
N ASN A 151 -3.74 18.43 6.01
CA ASN A 151 -2.49 19.17 6.25
C ASN A 151 -1.51 18.43 7.18
N LEU A 152 -1.46 17.10 7.06
CA LEU A 152 -0.59 16.26 7.87
C LEU A 152 0.82 16.24 7.28
N THR A 153 1.79 16.26 8.18
CA THR A 153 3.22 16.20 7.89
C THR A 153 3.79 14.84 8.25
N THR A 154 4.95 14.48 7.73
CA THR A 154 5.64 13.23 8.12
C THR A 154 5.88 13.14 9.63
N ASN A 155 6.13 14.28 10.29
CA ASN A 155 6.27 14.35 11.75
C ASN A 155 5.03 13.84 12.49
N ASP A 156 3.83 14.03 11.94
CA ASP A 156 2.60 13.52 12.52
C ASP A 156 2.53 11.98 12.44
N TYR A 157 3.08 11.39 11.38
CA TYR A 157 3.20 9.93 11.26
C TYR A 157 4.21 9.38 12.26
N ILE A 158 5.38 10.03 12.40
CA ILE A 158 6.43 9.62 13.34
C ILE A 158 5.92 9.71 14.78
N LYS A 159 5.23 10.80 15.15
CA LYS A 159 4.60 10.95 16.47
C LYS A 159 3.53 9.88 16.72
N CYS A 160 2.70 9.57 15.72
CA CYS A 160 1.71 8.50 15.82
C CYS A 160 2.36 7.14 16.09
N LEU A 161 3.50 6.84 15.44
CA LEU A 161 4.25 5.61 15.63
C LEU A 161 4.89 5.53 17.03
N ASN A 162 5.61 6.57 17.44
CA ASN A 162 6.43 6.55 18.66
C ASN A 162 5.60 6.74 19.93
N ASP A 163 4.61 7.64 19.90
CA ASP A 163 3.85 8.04 21.09
C ASP A 163 2.45 7.37 21.14
N GLY A 164 2.04 6.68 20.07
CA GLY A 164 0.73 6.03 19.98
C GLY A 164 -0.46 7.01 19.83
N TYR A 165 -0.22 8.27 19.46
CA TYR A 165 -1.29 9.26 19.28
C TYR A 165 -2.12 8.97 18.03
N ASN A 166 -3.45 8.93 18.18
CA ASN A 166 -4.37 8.93 17.04
C ASN A 166 -4.67 10.36 16.62
N ILE A 167 -4.58 10.65 15.33
CA ILE A 167 -4.92 11.97 14.78
C ILE A 167 -6.22 11.86 14.01
N ASN A 168 -7.22 12.61 14.46
CA ASN A 168 -8.52 12.70 13.82
C ASN A 168 -8.62 13.96 12.95
N VAL A 169 -9.34 13.85 11.84
CA VAL A 169 -9.59 14.95 10.91
C VAL A 169 -11.08 14.98 10.58
N THR A 170 -11.66 16.18 10.57
CA THR A 170 -13.04 16.39 10.14
C THR A 170 -13.14 16.32 8.62
N THR A 171 -13.94 15.39 8.12
CA THR A 171 -14.22 15.23 6.70
C THR A 171 -15.66 15.57 6.38
N ASN A 172 -15.86 16.32 5.30
CA ASN A 172 -17.19 16.69 4.83
C ASN A 172 -17.50 15.89 3.57
N ASN A 173 -18.57 15.11 3.61
CA ASN A 173 -19.08 14.35 2.49
C ASN A 173 -20.42 14.94 2.03
N LEU A 174 -20.60 15.05 0.71
CA LEU A 174 -21.89 15.40 0.14
C LEU A 174 -22.70 14.11 -0.07
N GLN A 175 -23.93 14.08 0.45
CA GLN A 175 -24.86 12.99 0.23
C GLN A 175 -26.16 13.53 -0.33
N THR A 176 -26.75 12.81 -1.27
CA THR A 176 -28.07 13.12 -1.81
C THR A 176 -29.06 12.07 -1.36
N LYS A 177 -30.12 12.49 -0.66
CA LYS A 177 -31.21 11.61 -0.24
C LYS A 177 -32.53 12.24 -0.68
N MET A 178 -33.34 11.47 -1.41
CA MET A 178 -34.66 11.92 -1.92
C MET A 178 -34.57 13.24 -2.72
N GLY A 179 -33.50 13.41 -3.52
CA GLY A 179 -33.28 14.61 -4.32
C GLY A 179 -32.74 15.83 -3.57
N ILE A 180 -32.59 15.76 -2.23
CA ILE A 180 -31.99 16.82 -1.42
C ILE A 180 -30.51 16.49 -1.19
N MET A 181 -29.63 17.41 -1.57
CA MET A 181 -28.20 17.33 -1.28
C MET A 181 -27.92 17.93 0.10
N SER A 182 -27.20 17.21 0.94
CA SER A 182 -26.79 17.63 2.28
C SER A 182 -25.29 17.42 2.46
N MET A 183 -24.65 18.31 3.20
CA MET A 183 -23.27 18.14 3.64
C MET A 183 -23.26 17.49 5.02
N ILE A 184 -22.61 16.34 5.13
CA ILE A 184 -22.43 15.64 6.40
C ILE A 184 -20.97 15.79 6.80
N SER A 185 -20.75 16.37 7.98
CA SER A 185 -19.43 16.50 8.60
C SER A 185 -19.23 15.34 9.56
N MET A 186 -18.14 14.61 9.40
CA MET A 186 -17.79 13.46 10.24
C MET A 186 -16.33 13.54 10.62
N GLU A 187 -16.05 13.35 11.91
CA GLU A 187 -14.71 13.13 12.40
C GLU A 187 -14.26 11.71 12.03
N LYS A 188 -13.07 11.59 11.45
CA LYS A 188 -12.47 10.30 11.11
C LYS A 188 -11.03 10.26 11.58
N SER A 189 -10.60 9.12 12.06
CA SER A 189 -9.17 8.87 12.32
C SER A 189 -8.40 8.87 11.01
N ALA A 190 -7.53 9.86 10.84
CA ALA A 190 -6.68 10.03 9.68
C ALA A 190 -5.39 9.22 9.81
N LEU A 191 -4.74 9.31 10.98
CA LEU A 191 -3.57 8.52 11.34
C LEU A 191 -3.88 7.70 12.59
N THR A 192 -3.63 6.40 12.49
CA THR A 192 -3.71 5.47 13.60
C THR A 192 -2.70 4.36 13.39
N GLY A 193 -2.00 3.97 14.45
CA GLY A 193 -1.10 2.81 14.44
C GLY A 193 -1.85 1.47 14.47
N ILE A 194 -3.18 1.47 14.52
CA ILE A 194 -4.00 0.26 14.64
C ILE A 194 -4.89 0.11 13.41
N HIS A 195 -4.81 -1.05 12.75
CA HIS A 195 -5.71 -1.37 11.64
C HIS A 195 -7.09 -1.79 12.16
N ASN A 196 -7.99 -0.83 12.35
CA ASN A 196 -9.32 -1.01 12.95
C ASN A 196 -10.38 -1.70 12.06
N LYS A 197 -10.00 -2.31 10.93
CA LYS A 197 -10.96 -2.94 9.99
C LYS A 197 -10.88 -4.45 9.96
N VAL A 198 -9.88 -5.03 10.60
CA VAL A 198 -9.60 -6.46 10.55
C VAL A 198 -9.17 -6.94 11.92
N VAL A 199 -9.59 -8.14 12.27
CA VAL A 199 -9.12 -8.90 13.44
C VAL A 199 -8.24 -10.03 12.94
N VAL A 200 -7.08 -10.22 13.57
CA VAL A 200 -6.19 -11.35 13.28
C VAL A 200 -6.62 -12.54 14.15
N LEU A 201 -6.90 -13.66 13.51
CA LEU A 201 -7.33 -14.91 14.14
C LEU A 201 -6.11 -15.71 14.64
N SER A 202 -6.34 -16.72 15.47
CA SER A 202 -5.28 -17.54 16.07
C SER A 202 -4.43 -18.30 15.05
N ASN A 203 -4.98 -18.61 13.88
CA ASN A 203 -4.25 -19.23 12.76
C ASN A 203 -3.51 -18.22 11.86
N GLY A 204 -3.51 -16.93 12.22
CA GLY A 204 -2.92 -15.86 11.43
C GLY A 204 -3.78 -15.35 10.27
N CYS A 205 -4.99 -15.89 10.07
CA CYS A 205 -5.92 -15.35 9.08
C CYS A 205 -6.51 -14.01 9.53
N CYS A 206 -6.93 -13.21 8.56
CA CYS A 206 -7.53 -11.90 8.77
C CYS A 206 -9.04 -11.98 8.54
N ALA A 207 -9.85 -11.61 9.54
CA ALA A 207 -11.31 -11.51 9.42
C ALA A 207 -11.79 -10.06 9.52
N PRO A 208 -12.94 -9.69 8.91
CA PRO A 208 -13.48 -8.34 9.04
C PRO A 208 -13.77 -8.02 10.51
N PHE A 209 -13.35 -6.85 10.98
CA PHE A 209 -13.74 -6.38 12.32
C PHE A 209 -15.25 -6.12 12.35
N MET A 210 -15.94 -6.75 13.30
CA MET A 210 -17.33 -6.45 13.61
C MET A 210 -17.41 -5.98 15.05
N TYR A 211 -18.14 -4.87 15.28
CA TYR A 211 -18.32 -4.32 16.61
C TYR A 211 -18.91 -5.38 17.55
N GLU A 212 -18.36 -5.50 18.76
CA GLU A 212 -18.72 -6.51 19.77
C GLU A 212 -18.41 -7.98 19.42
N ILE A 213 -17.74 -8.25 18.30
CA ILE A 213 -17.33 -9.60 17.91
C ILE A 213 -15.81 -9.73 18.04
N ASN A 214 -15.39 -10.51 19.03
CA ASN A 214 -13.99 -10.84 19.26
C ASN A 214 -13.51 -11.96 18.31
N ALA A 215 -12.18 -12.13 18.22
CA ALA A 215 -11.53 -13.10 17.33
C ALA A 215 -11.96 -14.56 17.58
N ASP A 216 -12.27 -14.90 18.83
CA ASP A 216 -12.69 -16.23 19.30
C ASP A 216 -14.10 -16.62 18.85
N HIS A 217 -14.92 -15.66 18.43
CA HIS A 217 -16.24 -15.93 17.84
C HIS A 217 -16.18 -16.36 16.36
N TYR A 218 -15.01 -16.26 15.72
CA TYR A 218 -14.84 -16.74 14.34
C TYR A 218 -14.53 -18.22 14.35
N LEU A 219 -15.34 -19.01 13.65
CA LEU A 219 -15.05 -20.42 13.41
C LEU A 219 -13.89 -20.51 12.43
N ILE A 220 -12.84 -21.21 12.86
CA ILE A 220 -11.66 -21.50 12.06
C ILE A 220 -11.75 -22.98 11.71
N ASP A 221 -11.95 -23.30 10.44
CA ASP A 221 -11.82 -24.66 9.91
C ASP A 221 -10.34 -25.05 9.73
#